data_AF-A0A3Q9RKU2-F1
#
_entry.id   AF-A0A3Q9RKU2-F1
#
_cell.length_a   1.000
_cell.length_b   1.000
_cell.length_c   1.000
_cell.angle_alpha   90.00
_cell.angle_beta   90.00
_cell.angle_gamma   90.00
#
_symmetry.space_group_name_H-M   'P 1'
#
loop_
_entity.id
_entity.type
_entity.pdbx_description
1 polymer ?
#
loop_
_entity_poly.entity_id
_entity_poly.type
_entity_poly.pdbx_seq_one_letter_code
_entity_poly.pdbx_strand_id
1 'polypeptide(L)' 'MSEWIMLALQFFSDLGYIGIMLGLMVEVIPSELVLGYGGYLVGIGQLTFSGALIAGVIGGH' A
#
# COMPACT_ATOMS: atom_id res chain seq x y z
N MET A 1 7.79 -10.09 -16.46
CA MET A 1 8.44 -9.48 -15.28
C MET A 1 7.50 -8.52 -14.56
N SER A 2 6.85 -7.60 -15.26
CA SER A 2 5.88 -6.64 -14.72
C SER A 2 4.59 -7.26 -14.15
N GLU A 3 4.16 -8.40 -14.68
CA GLU A 3 2.93 -9.10 -14.26
C GLU A 3 2.95 -9.52 -12.77
N TRP A 4 4.10 -9.99 -12.28
CA TRP A 4 4.27 -10.41 -10.88
C TRP A 4 4.19 -9.22 -9.92
N ILE A 5 4.71 -8.06 -10.34
CA ILE A 5 4.59 -6.80 -9.59
C ILE A 5 3.14 -6.32 -9.55
N MET A 6 2.42 -6.41 -10.66
CA MET A 6 1.00 -6.05 -10.69
C MET A 6 0.16 -6.99 -9.82
N LEU A 7 0.40 -8.31 -9.87
CA LEU A 7 -0.28 -9.28 -9.01
C LEU A 7 -0.02 -9.04 -7.53
N ALA A 8 1.22 -8.73 -7.15
CA ALA A 8 1.57 -8.39 -5.78
C ALA A 8 0.85 -7.11 -5.34
N LEU A 9 0.88 -6.05 -6.15
CA LEU A 9 0.17 -4.79 -5.87
C LEU A 9 -1.34 -5.00 -5.77
N GLN A 10 -1.94 -5.84 -6.62
CA GLN A 10 -3.36 -6.18 -6.55
C GLN A 10 -3.70 -6.93 -5.26
N PHE A 11 -2.85 -7.88 -4.87
CA PHE A 11 -3.00 -8.62 -3.61
C PHE A 11 -2.94 -7.68 -2.40
N PHE A 12 -1.99 -6.75 -2.36
CA PHE A 12 -1.91 -5.73 -1.31
C PHE A 12 -3.08 -4.73 -1.37
N SER A 13 -3.60 -4.41 -2.56
CA SER A 13 -4.78 -3.57 -2.72
C SER A 13 -6.02 -4.18 -2.07
N ASP A 14 -6.23 -5.48 -2.29
CA ASP A 14 -7.37 -6.23 -1.75
C ASP A 14 -7.33 -6.27 -0.20
N LEU A 15 -6.12 -6.21 0.38
CA LEU A 15 -5.88 -6.13 1.83
C LEU A 15 -6.10 -4.72 2.41
N GLY A 16 -6.30 -3.68 1.59
CA GLY A 16 -6.58 -2.32 2.02
C GLY A 16 -5.47 -1.74 2.91
N TYR A 17 -5.84 -1.22 4.10
CA TYR A 17 -4.87 -0.64 5.05
C TYR A 17 -3.79 -1.63 5.48
N ILE A 18 -4.12 -2.92 5.60
CA ILE A 18 -3.17 -3.97 5.97
C ILE A 18 -2.15 -4.16 4.85
N GLY A 19 -2.56 -3.97 3.60
CA GLY A 19 -1.67 -4.04 2.45
C GLY A 19 -0.63 -2.93 2.44
N ILE A 20 -0.99 -1.71 2.85
CA ILE A 20 -0.03 -0.60 3.03
C ILE A 20 1.00 -0.96 4.11
N MET A 21 0.55 -1.50 5.25
CA MET A 21 1.45 -1.91 6.32
C MET A 21 2.42 -3.00 5.87
N LEU A 22 1.90 -4.09 5.29
CA LEU A 22 2.72 -5.23 4.86
C LEU A 22 3.66 -4.85 3.70
N GLY A 23 3.19 -4.03 2.76
CA GLY A 23 4.01 -3.55 1.65
C GLY A 23 5.24 -2.77 2.12
N LEU A 24 5.10 -1.99 3.20
CA LEU A 24 6.21 -1.25 3.81
C LEU A 24 7.11 -2.16 4.67
N MET A 25 6.53 -3.04 5.48
CA MET A 25 7.29 -3.95 6.35
C MET A 25 8.16 -4.96 5.59
N VAL A 26 7.73 -5.37 4.40
CA VAL A 26 8.46 -6.37 3.62
C VAL A 26 9.68 -5.75 2.91
N GLU A 27 9.72 -4.43 2.69
CA GLU A 27 10.80 -3.65 2.05
C GLU A 27 11.30 -4.16 0.65
N VAL A 28 10.72 -5.25 0.14
CA VAL A 28 10.95 -5.77 -1.23
C VAL A 28 10.42 -4.82 -2.28
N ILE A 29 9.39 -4.04 -1.95
CA ILE A 29 8.78 -3.04 -2.83
C ILE A 29 9.20 -1.65 -2.31
N PRO A 30 9.70 -0.76 -3.17
CA PRO A 30 10.07 0.59 -2.75
C PRO A 30 8.89 1.32 -2.11
N SER A 31 9.15 1.94 -0.95
CA SER A 31 8.15 2.60 -0.11
C SER A 31 7.34 3.67 -0.86
N GLU A 32 7.96 4.33 -1.85
CA GLU A 32 7.35 5.34 -2.70
C GLU A 32 6.20 4.77 -3.55
N LEU A 33 6.32 3.52 -4.01
CA LEU A 33 5.25 2.87 -4.76
C LEU A 33 4.10 2.46 -3.83
N VAL A 34 4.41 1.95 -2.64
CA VAL A 34 3.38 1.52 -1.67
C VAL A 34 2.58 2.71 -1.14
N LEU A 35 3.26 3.79 -0.77
CA LEU A 35 2.62 5.04 -0.31
C LEU A 35 1.90 5.77 -1.45
N GLY A 36 2.48 5.82 -2.64
CA GLY A 36 1.84 6.37 -3.83
C GLY A 36 0.55 5.62 -4.19
N TYR A 37 0.57 4.29 -4.08
CA TYR A 37 -0.60 3.44 -4.29
C TYR A 37 -1.65 3.61 -3.20
N GLY A 38 -1.24 3.70 -1.92
CA GLY A 38 -2.14 4.05 -0.81
C GLY A 38 -2.81 5.41 -1.02
N GLY A 39 -2.06 6.41 -1.49
CA GLY A 39 -2.61 7.72 -1.87
C GLY A 39 -3.61 7.64 -3.03
N TYR A 40 -3.35 6.80 -4.04
CA TYR A 40 -4.29 6.53 -5.13
C TYR A 40 -5.60 5.91 -4.62
N LEU A 41 -5.52 4.91 -3.73
CA LEU A 41 -6.68 4.26 -3.11
C LEU A 41 -7.54 5.24 -2.28
N VAL A 42 -6.90 6.21 -1.64
CA VAL A 42 -7.58 7.32 -0.96
C VAL A 42 -8.27 8.24 -1.97
N GLY A 43 -7.60 8.57 -3.08
CA GLY A 43 -8.15 9.42 -4.13
C GLY A 43 -9.39 8.85 -4.82
N ILE A 44 -9.49 7.52 -4.93
CA ILE A 44 -10.68 6.84 -5.47
C ILE A 44 -11.73 6.49 -4.41
N GLY A 45 -11.51 6.89 -3.14
CA GLY A 45 -12.47 6.71 -2.05
C GLY A 45 -12.54 5.29 -1.48
N GLN A 46 -11.61 4.39 -1.85
CA GLN A 46 -11.56 3.03 -1.29
C GLN A 46 -10.94 3.01 0.12
N LEU A 47 -10.03 3.95 0.40
CA LEU A 47 -9.46 4.14 1.73
C LEU A 47 -9.68 5.56 2.22
N THR A 48 -9.78 5.71 3.54
CA THR A 48 -9.74 7.04 4.17
C THR A 48 -8.30 7.50 4.33
N PHE A 49 -8.04 8.78 4.11
CA PHE A 49 -6.73 9.39 4.33
C PHE A 49 -6.15 9.09 5.73
N SER A 50 -6.96 9.23 6.78
CA SER A 50 -6.53 9.00 8.16
C SER A 50 -6.07 7.56 8.41
N GLY A 51 -6.80 6.57 7.90
CA GLY A 51 -6.42 5.17 8.01
C GLY A 51 -5.17 4.83 7.20
N ALA A 52 -5.02 5.39 6.00
CA ALA A 52 -3.84 5.20 5.17
C ALA A 52 -2.58 5.83 5.80
N LEU A 53 -2.74 7.00 6.45
CA LEU A 53 -1.68 7.66 7.19
C LEU A 53 -1.20 6.80 8.37
N ILE A 54 -2.12 6.28 9.19
CA ILE A 54 -1.78 5.42 10.33
C ILE A 54 -1.11 4.13 9.84
N ALA A 55 -1.64 3.49 8.79
CA ALA A 55 -1.05 2.31 8.20
C ALA A 55 0.37 2.56 7.65
N GLY A 56 0.59 3.72 7.02
CA GLY A 56 1.91 4.13 6.55
C GLY A 56 2.91 4.33 7.67
N VAL A 57 2.51 4.99 8.76
CA VAL A 57 3.37 5.24 9.93
C VAL A 57 3.74 3.95 10.65
N ILE A 58 2.80 3.02 10.82
CA ILE A 58 3.07 1.73 11.48
C ILE A 58 3.86 0.79 10.56
N GLY A 59 3.59 0.81 9.25
CA GLY A 59 4.24 -0.08 8.29
C GLY A 59 5.68 0.30 7.94
N GLY A 60 6.01 1.59 7.94
CA GLY A 60 7.35 2.10 7.62
C GLY A 60 8.31 2.20 8.81
N HIS A 61 7.96 1.56 9.93
CA HIS A 61 8.70 1.61 11.20
C HIS A 61 9.53 0.37 11.46
#